data_AF-A0A369LAB5-F1
#
_entry.id   AF-A0A369LAB5-F1
#
_cell.length_a   1.000
_cell.length_b   1.000
_cell.length_c   1.000
_cell.angle_alpha   90.00
_cell.angle_beta   90.00
_cell.angle_gamma   90.00
#
_symmetry.space_group_name_H-M   'P 1'
#
loop_
_entity.id
_entity.type
_entity.pdbx_description
1 polymer ?
#
loop_
_entity_poly.entity_id
_entity_poly.type
_entity_poly.pdbx_seq_one_letter_code
_entity_poly.pdbx_strand_id
1 'polypeptide(L)'
;MEPQQVLHMLEQVASGSVSPIDAQRSLADQGYSDLGFAKVDTDRARRTGAGEVVYGAGKTADQIAGICLALRDAGQACVLVTRLEAQKAEAVRAALLVRDLQAAAAFEYRPVPQLGLLGAPAKPTRDSYIAVACAGTSDLYCAEEAAVTAEVLGSRVVRLYDVGVAGIHRLLAHREEIAGASCVVAVAGMEGALASVVGGMAACPVIAVPTSVGYGASFGGVAALLAMLNSCASGVSVVNIDNGFGAGYQAHMIERAGSRHGEGEPDVKTLRWNLAENATRNQLLGDTLLQLPPDTRQRLEAAADAAGVPDRHHHDIGEVLATIDGLAVSPAVRDHMRAIYTILAEAEAAAHGCAVEQTHFHEVGDGSRIRNTLLVCLAVEATGVKRIVATVAQTGQGEVECAHGTLSIPAPATSAIIARGIPVSERTLPGERMTPTSAAMILHFVDEFE
;
A
#
# COMPACT_ATOMS: atom_id res chain seq x y z
N MET A 1 2.30 -20.17 -27.55
CA MET A 1 3.02 -21.38 -28.05
C MET A 1 2.07 -22.58 -28.26
N GLU A 2 2.40 -23.54 -29.15
CA GLU A 2 1.60 -24.78 -29.37
C GLU A 2 1.76 -25.79 -28.18
N PRO A 3 0.73 -26.58 -27.83
CA PRO A 3 0.75 -27.49 -26.67
C PRO A 3 1.91 -28.50 -26.67
N GLN A 4 2.31 -28.98 -27.86
CA GLN A 4 3.42 -29.92 -28.03
C GLN A 4 4.78 -29.29 -27.69
N GLN A 5 4.95 -27.99 -27.90
CA GLN A 5 6.19 -27.27 -27.59
C GLN A 5 6.32 -27.00 -26.09
N VAL A 6 5.21 -26.70 -25.42
CA VAL A 6 5.17 -26.54 -23.96
C VAL A 6 5.51 -27.86 -23.27
N LEU A 7 4.92 -28.97 -23.73
CA LEU A 7 5.22 -30.30 -23.18
C LEU A 7 6.70 -30.67 -23.35
N HIS A 8 7.26 -30.43 -24.54
CA HIS A 8 8.68 -30.65 -24.80
C HIS A 8 9.60 -29.82 -23.89
N MET A 9 9.24 -28.57 -23.62
CA MET A 9 10.01 -27.71 -22.71
C MET A 9 9.88 -28.17 -21.24
N LEU A 10 8.71 -28.67 -20.83
CA LEU A 10 8.53 -29.27 -19.50
C LEU A 10 9.36 -30.56 -19.35
N GLU A 11 9.48 -31.37 -20.40
CA GLU A 11 10.38 -32.54 -20.44
C GLU A 11 11.86 -32.13 -20.34
N GLN A 12 12.25 -31.01 -20.94
CA GLN A 12 13.59 -30.44 -20.82
C GLN A 12 13.90 -29.94 -19.40
N VAL A 13 12.90 -29.38 -18.69
CA VAL A 13 13.02 -29.03 -17.27
C VAL A 13 13.11 -30.27 -16.40
N ALA A 14 12.26 -31.27 -16.64
CA ALA A 14 12.24 -32.53 -15.88
C ALA A 14 13.55 -33.32 -16.05
N SER A 15 14.18 -33.26 -17.21
CA SER A 15 15.48 -33.89 -17.47
C SER A 15 16.69 -33.09 -16.97
N GLY A 16 16.49 -31.89 -16.42
CA GLY A 16 17.56 -31.00 -15.97
C GLY A 16 18.36 -30.33 -17.09
N SER A 17 17.91 -30.48 -18.35
CA SER A 17 18.56 -29.90 -19.53
C SER A 17 18.36 -28.38 -19.60
N VAL A 18 17.27 -27.87 -19.01
CA VAL A 18 16.94 -26.44 -18.92
C VAL A 18 16.49 -26.15 -17.50
N SER A 19 16.96 -25.06 -16.89
CA SER A 19 16.49 -24.68 -15.56
C SER A 19 15.02 -24.20 -15.61
N PRO A 20 14.23 -24.38 -14.54
CA PRO A 20 12.88 -23.83 -14.49
C PRO A 20 12.82 -22.32 -14.81
N ILE A 21 13.86 -21.57 -14.44
CA ILE A 21 13.98 -20.13 -14.69
C ILE A 21 14.23 -19.84 -16.18
N ASP A 22 15.06 -20.63 -16.86
CA ASP A 22 15.35 -20.45 -18.28
C ASP A 22 14.20 -20.94 -19.17
N ALA A 23 13.50 -21.98 -18.74
CA ALA A 23 12.25 -22.42 -19.36
C ALA A 23 11.16 -21.37 -19.19
N GLN A 24 11.04 -20.75 -18.01
CA GLN A 24 10.11 -19.64 -17.78
C GLN A 24 10.42 -18.44 -18.69
N ARG A 25 11.70 -18.12 -18.92
CA ARG A 25 12.12 -17.05 -19.85
C ARG A 25 11.80 -17.38 -21.30
N SER A 26 11.90 -18.64 -21.70
CA SER A 26 11.57 -19.11 -23.06
C SER A 26 10.06 -19.26 -23.27
N LEU A 27 9.29 -19.54 -22.20
CA LEU A 27 7.82 -19.59 -22.17
C LEU A 27 7.17 -18.22 -22.05
N ALA A 28 7.93 -17.16 -21.78
CA ALA A 28 7.45 -15.81 -21.98
C ALA A 28 7.17 -15.66 -23.48
N ASP A 29 5.91 -15.90 -23.88
CA ASP A 29 5.36 -15.60 -25.20
C ASP A 29 5.88 -14.24 -25.67
N GLN A 30 5.99 -14.03 -26.98
CA GLN A 30 6.70 -12.92 -27.64
C GLN A 30 6.30 -11.48 -27.20
N GLY A 31 5.41 -11.34 -26.23
CA GLY A 31 4.93 -10.09 -25.65
C GLY A 31 3.79 -9.51 -26.48
N TYR A 32 3.45 -10.12 -27.62
CA TYR A 32 2.44 -9.64 -28.53
C TYR A 32 1.71 -10.76 -29.27
N SER A 33 0.50 -10.48 -29.74
CA SER A 33 -0.30 -11.28 -30.66
C SER A 33 -0.31 -10.62 -32.04
N ASP A 34 0.06 -11.36 -33.10
CA ASP A 34 0.05 -10.87 -34.47
C ASP A 34 -1.27 -11.26 -35.16
N LEU A 35 -2.11 -10.26 -35.44
CA LEU A 35 -3.40 -10.41 -36.11
C LEU A 35 -3.30 -10.23 -37.63
N GLY A 36 -2.09 -10.10 -38.19
CA GLY A 36 -1.81 -9.82 -39.60
C GLY A 36 -1.99 -8.36 -40.00
N PHE A 37 -2.86 -7.61 -39.32
CA PHE A 37 -3.06 -6.16 -39.51
C PHE A 37 -2.56 -5.31 -38.34
N ALA A 38 -2.26 -5.93 -37.19
CA ALA A 38 -1.74 -5.30 -35.99
C ALA A 38 -0.97 -6.32 -35.15
N LYS A 39 0.10 -5.86 -34.49
CA LYS A 39 0.81 -6.60 -33.44
C LYS A 39 0.42 -5.99 -32.10
N VAL A 40 -0.38 -6.71 -31.35
CA VAL A 40 -1.04 -6.27 -30.11
C VAL A 40 -0.21 -6.73 -28.92
N ASP A 41 0.28 -5.81 -28.10
CA ASP A 41 1.09 -6.06 -26.90
C ASP A 41 0.25 -6.65 -25.75
N THR A 42 0.25 -7.98 -25.66
CA THR A 42 -0.47 -8.74 -24.64
C THR A 42 0.25 -8.76 -23.29
N ASP A 43 1.53 -8.38 -23.22
CA ASP A 43 2.33 -8.39 -21.99
C ASP A 43 2.46 -7.00 -21.34
N ARG A 44 1.85 -5.97 -21.94
CA ARG A 44 1.92 -4.57 -21.45
C ARG A 44 1.53 -4.45 -19.98
N ALA A 45 0.44 -5.11 -19.58
CA ALA A 45 -0.05 -5.09 -18.20
C ALA A 45 1.03 -5.56 -17.21
N ARG A 46 1.80 -6.59 -17.56
CA ARG A 46 2.88 -7.12 -16.73
C ARG A 46 4.05 -6.14 -16.63
N ARG A 47 4.40 -5.48 -17.74
CA ARG A 47 5.56 -4.57 -17.82
C ARG A 47 5.29 -3.19 -17.21
N THR A 48 4.13 -2.61 -17.50
CA THR A 48 3.82 -1.22 -17.12
C THR A 48 2.76 -1.12 -16.03
N GLY A 49 2.13 -2.23 -15.66
CA GLY A 49 1.04 -2.26 -14.70
C GLY A 49 -0.31 -1.80 -15.26
N ALA A 50 -0.45 -1.67 -16.59
CA ALA A 50 -1.67 -1.27 -17.28
C ALA A 50 -1.78 -1.99 -18.63
N GLY A 51 -2.98 -2.46 -18.97
CA GLY A 51 -3.26 -3.14 -20.24
C GLY A 51 -3.09 -2.25 -21.47
N GLU A 52 -3.06 -2.87 -22.66
CA GLU A 52 -3.04 -2.11 -23.90
C GLU A 52 -4.40 -1.46 -24.20
N VAL A 53 -4.36 -0.32 -24.87
CA VAL A 53 -5.52 0.52 -25.20
C VAL A 53 -5.61 0.62 -26.72
N VAL A 54 -6.82 0.47 -27.24
CA VAL A 54 -7.08 0.46 -28.68
C VAL A 54 -7.38 1.88 -29.15
N TYR A 55 -6.47 2.49 -29.91
CA TYR A 55 -6.77 3.74 -30.61
C TYR A 55 -7.75 3.47 -31.79
N GLY A 56 -9.02 3.85 -31.64
CA GLY A 56 -10.10 3.51 -32.57
C GLY A 56 -10.17 4.41 -33.82
N ALA A 57 -9.62 5.62 -33.75
CA ALA A 57 -9.50 6.48 -34.92
C ALA A 57 -8.58 5.85 -35.98
N GLY A 58 -8.97 5.92 -37.25
CA GLY A 58 -8.26 5.30 -38.37
C GLY A 58 -8.40 3.77 -38.51
N LYS A 59 -8.86 3.05 -37.48
CA LYS A 59 -9.12 1.60 -37.56
C LYS A 59 -10.54 1.29 -38.05
N THR A 60 -10.69 0.16 -38.74
CA THR A 60 -11.99 -0.40 -39.12
C THR A 60 -12.66 -1.12 -37.94
N ALA A 61 -13.97 -1.32 -38.01
CA ALA A 61 -14.72 -2.00 -36.96
C ALA A 61 -14.25 -3.44 -36.73
N ASP A 62 -13.98 -4.19 -37.81
CA ASP A 62 -13.43 -5.55 -37.74
C ASP A 62 -12.06 -5.62 -37.06
N GLN A 63 -11.18 -4.65 -37.37
CA GLN A 63 -9.86 -4.59 -36.74
C GLN A 63 -9.97 -4.30 -35.24
N ILE A 64 -10.85 -3.37 -34.84
CA ILE A 64 -11.09 -3.06 -33.42
C ILE A 64 -11.63 -4.30 -32.71
N ALA A 65 -12.66 -4.97 -33.27
CA ALA A 65 -13.22 -6.19 -32.70
C ALA A 65 -12.16 -7.29 -32.53
N GLY A 66 -11.31 -7.51 -33.54
CA GLY A 66 -10.21 -8.48 -33.49
C GLY A 66 -9.19 -8.16 -32.40
N ILE A 67 -8.77 -6.89 -32.25
CA ILE A 67 -7.84 -6.47 -31.20
C ILE A 67 -8.46 -6.65 -29.81
N CYS A 68 -9.72 -6.26 -29.64
CA CYS A 68 -10.40 -6.39 -28.36
C CYS A 68 -10.50 -7.84 -27.90
N LEU A 69 -10.83 -8.77 -28.81
CA LEU A 69 -10.86 -10.20 -28.50
C LEU A 69 -9.46 -10.72 -28.15
N ALA A 70 -8.43 -10.35 -28.93
CA ALA A 70 -7.06 -10.78 -28.66
C ALA A 70 -6.55 -10.33 -27.28
N LEU A 71 -6.82 -9.09 -26.88
CA LEU A 71 -6.44 -8.58 -25.56
C LEU A 71 -7.21 -9.26 -24.43
N ARG A 72 -8.53 -9.47 -24.61
CA ARG A 72 -9.36 -10.18 -23.63
C ARG A 72 -8.90 -11.62 -23.46
N ASP A 73 -8.65 -12.33 -24.55
CA ASP A 73 -8.24 -13.74 -24.55
C ASP A 73 -6.83 -13.91 -23.94
N ALA A 74 -6.00 -12.86 -24.01
CA ALA A 74 -4.73 -12.77 -23.29
C ALA A 74 -4.88 -12.42 -21.79
N GLY A 75 -6.10 -12.31 -21.28
CA GLY A 75 -6.39 -12.09 -19.86
C GLY A 75 -6.57 -10.63 -19.43
N GLN A 76 -6.66 -9.68 -20.37
CA GLN A 76 -6.97 -8.29 -20.02
C GLN A 76 -8.45 -8.16 -19.60
N ALA A 77 -8.67 -7.79 -18.34
CA ALA A 77 -10.01 -7.74 -17.74
C ALA A 77 -10.96 -6.70 -18.38
N CYS A 78 -10.40 -5.56 -18.79
CA CYS A 78 -11.13 -4.49 -19.47
C CYS A 78 -10.29 -3.92 -20.61
N VAL A 79 -10.82 -3.93 -21.83
CA VAL A 79 -10.18 -3.34 -23.00
C VAL A 79 -10.84 -1.99 -23.30
N LEU A 80 -10.05 -0.92 -23.26
CA LEU A 80 -10.49 0.42 -23.58
C LEU A 80 -10.20 0.74 -25.05
N VAL A 81 -11.20 1.29 -25.74
CA VAL A 81 -11.11 1.79 -27.12
C VAL A 81 -11.35 3.30 -27.11
N THR A 82 -10.35 4.08 -27.51
CA THR A 82 -10.43 5.56 -27.52
C THR A 82 -10.83 6.11 -28.89
N ARG A 83 -11.42 7.31 -28.92
CA ARG A 83 -11.85 8.01 -30.15
C ARG A 83 -12.73 7.15 -31.05
N LEU A 84 -13.78 6.57 -30.46
CA LEU A 84 -14.73 5.68 -31.11
C LEU A 84 -16.06 6.40 -31.33
N GLU A 85 -16.32 6.85 -32.56
CA GLU A 85 -17.59 7.48 -32.92
C GLU A 85 -18.78 6.51 -32.82
N ALA A 86 -19.98 7.03 -32.58
CA ALA A 86 -21.19 6.23 -32.33
C ALA A 86 -21.49 5.22 -33.45
N GLN A 87 -21.41 5.63 -34.72
CA GLN A 87 -21.65 4.73 -35.86
C GLN A 87 -20.62 3.60 -35.91
N LYS A 88 -19.34 3.91 -35.59
CA LYS A 88 -18.29 2.91 -35.54
C LYS A 88 -18.46 1.98 -34.34
N ALA A 89 -18.93 2.47 -33.20
CA ALA A 89 -19.23 1.64 -32.04
C ALA A 89 -20.31 0.59 -32.34
N GLU A 90 -21.37 0.96 -33.06
CA GLU A 90 -22.38 -0.01 -33.52
C GLU A 90 -21.79 -1.05 -34.46
N ALA A 91 -20.94 -0.63 -35.40
CA ALA A 91 -20.27 -1.55 -36.32
C ALA A 91 -19.32 -2.50 -35.57
N VAL A 92 -18.62 -2.02 -34.53
CA VAL A 92 -17.76 -2.86 -33.67
C VAL A 92 -18.60 -3.89 -32.91
N ARG A 93 -19.74 -3.48 -32.33
CA ARG A 93 -20.67 -4.39 -31.64
C ARG A 93 -21.19 -5.48 -32.59
N ALA A 94 -21.55 -5.11 -33.81
CA ALA A 94 -21.98 -6.06 -34.84
C ALA A 94 -20.85 -7.03 -35.25
N ALA A 95 -19.63 -6.53 -35.43
CA ALA A 95 -18.46 -7.35 -35.73
C ALA A 95 -18.11 -8.31 -34.58
N LEU A 96 -18.24 -7.86 -33.32
CA LEU A 96 -18.09 -8.71 -32.14
C LEU A 96 -19.19 -9.77 -32.11
N LEU A 97 -20.45 -9.44 -32.42
CA LEU A 97 -21.57 -10.38 -32.38
C LEU A 97 -21.38 -11.57 -33.33
N VAL A 98 -20.77 -11.32 -34.49
CA VAL A 98 -20.44 -12.37 -35.46
C VAL A 98 -19.34 -13.31 -34.95
N ARG A 99 -18.42 -12.81 -34.12
CA ARG A 99 -17.22 -13.54 -33.66
C ARG A 99 -17.42 -14.21 -32.30
N ASP A 100 -18.06 -13.50 -31.37
CA ASP A 100 -18.26 -13.91 -29.98
C ASP A 100 -19.46 -13.16 -29.38
N LEU A 101 -20.55 -13.91 -29.14
CA LEU A 101 -21.79 -13.40 -28.57
C LEU A 101 -21.60 -12.80 -27.16
N GLN A 102 -20.73 -13.37 -26.34
CA GLN A 102 -20.47 -12.88 -24.99
C GLN A 102 -19.66 -11.58 -25.03
N ALA A 103 -18.69 -11.49 -25.94
CA ALA A 103 -17.95 -10.24 -26.15
C ALA A 103 -18.87 -9.10 -26.57
N ALA A 104 -19.79 -9.36 -27.49
CA ALA A 104 -20.76 -8.36 -27.94
C ALA A 104 -21.68 -7.89 -26.81
N ALA A 105 -22.12 -8.81 -25.94
CA ALA A 105 -22.94 -8.49 -24.77
C ALA A 105 -22.17 -7.70 -23.70
N ALA A 106 -20.86 -7.94 -23.56
CA ALA A 106 -19.98 -7.25 -22.64
C ALA A 106 -19.36 -5.95 -23.21
N PHE A 107 -19.71 -5.57 -24.45
CA PHE A 107 -19.21 -4.36 -25.09
C PHE A 107 -20.11 -3.16 -24.81
N GLU A 108 -19.56 -2.17 -24.14
CA GLU A 108 -20.24 -0.96 -23.72
C GLU A 108 -19.70 0.27 -24.46
N TYR A 109 -20.60 1.14 -24.91
CA TYR A 109 -20.24 2.40 -25.56
C TYR A 109 -20.60 3.59 -24.66
N ARG A 110 -19.64 4.51 -24.47
CA ARG A 110 -19.79 5.76 -23.72
C ARG A 110 -19.81 6.93 -24.71
N PRO A 111 -20.98 7.54 -24.98
CA PRO A 111 -21.12 8.51 -26.05
C PRO A 111 -20.43 9.86 -25.79
N VAL A 112 -20.42 10.33 -24.54
CA VAL A 112 -19.83 11.63 -24.18
C VAL A 112 -18.31 11.66 -24.47
N PRO A 113 -17.49 10.73 -23.96
CA PRO A 113 -16.06 10.68 -24.27
C PRO A 113 -15.72 9.90 -25.55
N GLN A 114 -16.72 9.36 -26.26
CA GLN A 114 -16.52 8.50 -27.44
C GLN A 114 -15.61 7.30 -27.15
N LEU A 115 -15.94 6.54 -26.09
CA LEU A 115 -15.15 5.39 -25.64
C LEU A 115 -15.91 4.07 -25.80
N GLY A 116 -15.21 3.02 -26.19
CA GLY A 116 -15.68 1.64 -26.12
C GLY A 116 -14.99 0.89 -24.98
N LEU A 117 -15.74 0.07 -24.24
CA LEU A 117 -15.20 -0.79 -23.18
C LEU A 117 -15.63 -2.23 -23.47
N LEU A 118 -14.69 -3.16 -23.51
CA LEU A 118 -14.99 -4.59 -23.51
C LEU A 118 -14.58 -5.18 -22.16
N GLY A 119 -15.56 -5.61 -21.37
CA GLY A 119 -15.35 -6.08 -20.01
C GLY A 119 -15.67 -5.01 -18.96
N ALA A 120 -15.36 -5.29 -17.70
CA ALA A 120 -15.69 -4.43 -16.57
C ALA A 120 -14.44 -3.73 -16.01
N PRO A 121 -14.48 -2.42 -15.74
CA PRO A 121 -13.42 -1.72 -15.02
C PRO A 121 -13.03 -2.43 -13.72
N ALA A 122 -11.74 -2.36 -13.37
CA ALA A 122 -11.27 -2.90 -12.09
C ALA A 122 -11.93 -2.14 -10.93
N LYS A 123 -12.28 -2.86 -9.86
CA LYS A 123 -12.80 -2.19 -8.65
C LYS A 123 -11.66 -1.43 -7.97
N PRO A 124 -11.89 -0.18 -7.53
CA PRO A 124 -10.92 0.54 -6.72
C PRO A 124 -10.57 -0.25 -5.46
N THR A 125 -9.29 -0.40 -5.18
CA THR A 125 -8.77 -1.11 -4.00
C THR A 125 -8.35 -0.16 -2.88
N ARG A 126 -8.51 1.14 -3.06
CA ARG A 126 -7.99 2.20 -2.19
C ARG A 126 -9.06 3.24 -1.90
N ASP A 127 -8.92 3.88 -0.73
CA ASP A 127 -9.82 4.96 -0.29
C ASP A 127 -9.44 6.33 -0.90
N SER A 128 -8.20 6.47 -1.40
CA SER A 128 -7.72 7.59 -2.21
C SER A 128 -8.57 7.79 -3.47
N TYR A 129 -8.49 8.97 -4.07
CA TYR A 129 -9.21 9.27 -5.30
C TYR A 129 -8.51 10.33 -6.15
N ILE A 130 -8.84 10.31 -7.43
CA ILE A 130 -8.50 11.33 -8.41
C ILE A 130 -9.71 12.26 -8.55
N ALA A 131 -9.52 13.56 -8.43
CA ALA A 131 -10.55 14.53 -8.77
C ALA A 131 -10.41 14.93 -10.24
N VAL A 132 -11.50 14.85 -11.01
CA VAL A 132 -11.54 15.33 -12.41
C VAL A 132 -12.43 16.55 -12.47
N ALA A 133 -11.82 17.72 -12.60
CA ALA A 133 -12.48 19.02 -12.64
C ALA A 133 -12.62 19.51 -14.08
N CYS A 134 -13.84 19.88 -14.46
CA CYS A 134 -14.19 20.30 -15.81
C CYS A 134 -14.75 21.73 -15.78
N ALA A 135 -14.16 22.64 -16.57
CA ALA A 135 -14.53 24.06 -16.53
C ALA A 135 -15.98 24.31 -16.99
N GLY A 136 -16.42 23.62 -18.03
CA GLY A 136 -17.79 23.74 -18.54
C GLY A 136 -18.27 22.44 -19.20
N THR A 137 -19.55 22.41 -19.57
CA THR A 137 -20.17 21.23 -20.19
C THR A 137 -19.56 20.86 -21.54
N SER A 138 -19.03 21.84 -22.28
CA SER A 138 -18.35 21.62 -23.56
C SER A 138 -17.06 20.81 -23.42
N ASP A 139 -16.44 20.79 -22.25
CA ASP A 139 -15.18 20.09 -21.97
C ASP A 139 -15.42 18.64 -21.46
N LEU A 140 -16.69 18.24 -21.29
CA LEU A 140 -17.06 16.94 -20.70
C LEU A 140 -16.53 15.74 -21.46
N TYR A 141 -16.40 15.81 -22.79
CA TYR A 141 -15.87 14.68 -23.56
C TYR A 141 -14.44 14.33 -23.12
N CYS A 142 -13.63 15.35 -22.85
CA CYS A 142 -12.24 15.18 -22.44
C CYS A 142 -12.14 14.85 -20.94
N ALA A 143 -13.00 15.43 -20.11
CA ALA A 143 -13.08 15.12 -18.68
C ALA A 143 -13.55 13.67 -18.42
N GLU A 144 -14.62 13.23 -19.10
CA GLU A 144 -15.07 11.84 -19.02
C GLU A 144 -14.04 10.87 -19.61
N GLU A 145 -13.29 11.26 -20.65
CA GLU A 145 -12.21 10.41 -21.16
C GLU A 145 -11.14 10.16 -20.09
N ALA A 146 -10.74 11.21 -19.35
CA ALA A 146 -9.80 11.08 -18.24
C ALA A 146 -10.39 10.24 -17.09
N ALA A 147 -11.64 10.50 -16.71
CA ALA A 147 -12.31 9.79 -15.62
C ALA A 147 -12.45 8.28 -15.91
N VAL A 148 -13.03 7.93 -17.06
CA VAL A 148 -13.20 6.53 -17.47
C VAL A 148 -11.87 5.83 -17.63
N THR A 149 -10.84 6.51 -18.16
CA THR A 149 -9.50 5.93 -18.27
C THR A 149 -8.94 5.56 -16.89
N ALA A 150 -9.02 6.47 -15.92
CA ALA A 150 -8.53 6.20 -14.56
C ALA A 150 -9.35 5.08 -13.86
N GLU A 151 -10.66 5.01 -14.08
CA GLU A 151 -11.52 3.95 -13.55
C GLU A 151 -11.20 2.57 -14.16
N VAL A 152 -10.98 2.51 -15.48
CA VAL A 152 -10.57 1.27 -16.16
C VAL A 152 -9.24 0.74 -15.61
N LEU A 153 -8.33 1.65 -15.26
CA LEU A 153 -7.06 1.33 -14.62
C LEU A 153 -7.18 0.98 -13.12
N GLY A 154 -8.36 1.20 -12.51
CA GLY A 154 -8.67 0.79 -11.15
C GLY A 154 -8.57 1.90 -10.08
N SER A 155 -8.51 3.17 -10.46
CA SER A 155 -8.56 4.28 -9.49
C SER A 155 -9.99 4.75 -9.24
N ARG A 156 -10.28 5.18 -8.00
CA ARG A 156 -11.53 5.87 -7.68
C ARG A 156 -11.49 7.30 -8.23
N VAL A 157 -12.57 7.73 -8.87
CA VAL A 157 -12.67 9.07 -9.47
C VAL A 157 -13.83 9.86 -8.86
N VAL A 158 -13.57 11.11 -8.50
CA VAL A 158 -14.58 12.11 -8.14
C VAL A 158 -14.69 13.12 -9.27
N ARG A 159 -15.89 13.29 -9.84
CA ARG A 159 -16.17 14.16 -10.98
C ARG A 159 -16.70 15.51 -10.49
N LEU A 160 -16.05 16.61 -10.85
CA LEU A 160 -16.41 17.98 -10.50
C LEU A 160 -16.72 18.76 -11.79
N TYR A 161 -18.00 18.92 -12.12
CA TYR A 161 -18.43 19.47 -13.41
C TYR A 161 -18.95 20.90 -13.31
N ASP A 162 -18.74 21.66 -14.38
CA ASP A 162 -19.13 23.07 -14.49
C ASP A 162 -18.51 23.95 -13.38
N VAL A 163 -17.23 23.74 -13.12
CA VAL A 163 -16.45 24.46 -12.09
C VAL A 163 -15.53 25.53 -12.69
N GLY A 164 -15.96 26.16 -13.79
CA GLY A 164 -15.18 27.16 -14.51
C GLY A 164 -14.96 28.47 -13.74
N VAL A 165 -13.92 29.22 -14.14
CA VAL A 165 -13.46 30.43 -13.43
C VAL A 165 -14.42 31.61 -13.57
N ALA A 166 -15.20 31.69 -14.66
CA ALA A 166 -16.25 32.70 -14.83
C ALA A 166 -17.29 32.69 -13.69
N GLY A 167 -17.49 31.52 -13.07
CA GLY A 167 -18.30 31.34 -11.87
C GLY A 167 -17.49 30.73 -10.73
N ILE A 168 -16.38 31.38 -10.34
CA ILE A 168 -15.39 30.82 -9.38
C ILE A 168 -15.99 30.26 -8.08
N HIS A 169 -17.12 30.78 -7.61
CA HIS A 169 -17.84 30.25 -6.45
C HIS A 169 -18.24 28.77 -6.59
N ARG A 170 -18.52 28.29 -7.82
CA ARG A 170 -18.81 26.88 -8.09
C ARG A 170 -17.59 25.99 -7.87
N LEU A 171 -16.42 26.46 -8.26
CA LEU A 171 -15.16 25.77 -7.98
C LEU A 171 -14.84 25.77 -6.48
N LEU A 172 -15.00 26.91 -5.81
CA LEU A 172 -14.71 27.05 -4.38
C LEU A 172 -15.62 26.20 -3.50
N ALA A 173 -16.83 25.85 -3.97
CA ALA A 173 -17.72 24.93 -3.28
C ALA A 173 -17.11 23.52 -3.15
N HIS A 174 -16.18 23.14 -4.03
CA HIS A 174 -15.51 21.83 -4.06
C HIS A 174 -14.07 21.87 -3.51
N ARG A 175 -13.76 22.86 -2.65
CA ARG A 175 -12.40 23.05 -2.12
C ARG A 175 -11.89 21.83 -1.33
N GLU A 176 -12.78 21.12 -0.63
CA GLU A 176 -12.40 19.99 0.22
C GLU A 176 -12.12 18.74 -0.64
N GLU A 177 -12.91 18.53 -1.69
CA GLU A 177 -12.70 17.46 -2.67
C GLU A 177 -11.41 17.67 -3.47
N ILE A 178 -11.08 18.92 -3.81
CA ILE A 178 -9.81 19.24 -4.49
C ILE A 178 -8.62 19.03 -3.54
N ALA A 179 -8.74 19.49 -2.28
CA ALA A 179 -7.67 19.37 -1.29
C ALA A 179 -7.43 17.91 -0.85
N GLY A 180 -8.48 17.08 -0.82
CA GLY A 180 -8.39 15.67 -0.41
C GLY A 180 -8.01 14.69 -1.52
N ALA A 181 -7.90 15.14 -2.77
CA ALA A 181 -7.53 14.29 -3.89
C ALA A 181 -6.04 13.91 -3.86
N SER A 182 -5.70 12.71 -4.34
CA SER A 182 -4.30 12.29 -4.52
C SER A 182 -3.67 12.83 -5.79
N CYS A 183 -4.51 13.20 -6.77
CA CYS A 183 -4.15 13.93 -7.97
C CYS A 183 -5.41 14.61 -8.53
N VAL A 184 -5.27 15.79 -9.14
CA VAL A 184 -6.39 16.49 -9.79
C VAL A 184 -6.14 16.56 -11.29
N VAL A 185 -7.14 16.21 -12.10
CA VAL A 185 -7.14 16.47 -13.54
C VAL A 185 -8.01 17.71 -13.78
N ALA A 186 -7.40 18.80 -14.26
CA ALA A 186 -8.10 20.04 -14.57
C ALA A 186 -8.28 20.20 -16.08
N VAL A 187 -9.51 20.10 -16.56
CA VAL A 187 -9.86 20.13 -17.99
C VAL A 187 -10.54 21.43 -18.33
N ALA A 188 -9.96 22.19 -19.27
CA ALA A 188 -10.52 23.48 -19.67
C ALA A 188 -10.10 23.91 -21.08
N GLY A 189 -11.07 24.46 -21.82
CA GLY A 189 -10.84 25.22 -23.05
C GLY A 189 -10.63 26.71 -22.81
N MET A 190 -10.88 27.52 -23.84
CA MET A 190 -10.74 28.98 -23.84
C MET A 190 -9.30 29.41 -23.46
N GLU A 191 -9.14 30.19 -22.39
CA GLU A 191 -7.85 30.59 -21.82
C GLU A 191 -7.24 29.56 -20.84
N GLY A 192 -7.91 28.43 -20.60
CA GLY A 192 -7.39 27.37 -19.73
C GLY A 192 -7.23 27.72 -18.25
N ALA A 193 -7.85 28.81 -17.78
CA ALA A 193 -7.60 29.41 -16.47
C ALA A 193 -7.88 28.47 -15.27
N LEU A 194 -8.74 27.46 -15.44
CA LEU A 194 -9.08 26.51 -14.38
C LEU A 194 -7.83 25.85 -13.78
N ALA A 195 -6.87 25.44 -14.60
CA ALA A 195 -5.67 24.75 -14.15
C ALA A 195 -4.86 25.58 -13.14
N SER A 196 -4.72 26.88 -13.38
CA SER A 196 -3.99 27.78 -12.49
C SER A 196 -4.69 27.98 -11.15
N VAL A 197 -6.03 28.08 -11.16
CA VAL A 197 -6.81 28.23 -9.91
C VAL A 197 -6.77 26.94 -9.09
N VAL A 198 -6.99 25.79 -9.74
CA VAL A 198 -6.89 24.47 -9.09
C VAL A 198 -5.49 24.22 -8.55
N GLY A 199 -4.44 24.59 -9.30
CA GLY A 199 -3.05 24.48 -8.85
C GLY A 199 -2.72 25.31 -7.61
N GLY A 200 -3.46 26.39 -7.34
CA GLY A 200 -3.34 27.15 -6.09
C GLY A 200 -4.14 26.58 -4.91
N MET A 201 -5.06 25.64 -5.17
CA MET A 201 -5.94 25.02 -4.16
C MET A 201 -5.53 23.59 -3.81
N ALA A 202 -4.92 22.86 -4.75
CA ALA A 202 -4.54 21.46 -4.58
C ALA A 202 -3.24 21.32 -3.78
N ALA A 203 -3.24 20.40 -2.81
CA ALA A 203 -2.02 19.97 -2.11
C ALA A 203 -1.28 18.84 -2.85
N CYS A 204 -1.83 18.36 -3.96
CA CYS A 204 -1.34 17.25 -4.76
C CYS A 204 -1.03 17.70 -6.21
N PRO A 205 -0.38 16.85 -7.03
CA PRO A 205 -0.12 17.17 -8.43
C PRO A 205 -1.40 17.42 -9.22
N VAL A 206 -1.38 18.45 -10.08
CA VAL A 206 -2.47 18.82 -10.99
C VAL A 206 -2.05 18.53 -12.42
N ILE A 207 -2.82 17.71 -13.13
CA ILE A 207 -2.66 17.47 -14.55
C ILE A 207 -3.63 18.35 -15.32
N ALA A 208 -3.11 19.33 -16.03
CA ALA A 208 -3.89 20.24 -16.84
C ALA A 208 -4.09 19.66 -18.24
N VAL A 209 -5.35 19.63 -18.69
CA VAL A 209 -5.76 19.14 -20.00
C VAL A 209 -6.38 20.29 -20.77
N PRO A 210 -5.63 20.91 -21.69
CA PRO A 210 -6.20 21.92 -22.57
C PRO A 210 -7.15 21.22 -23.54
N THR A 211 -8.33 21.81 -23.76
CA THR A 211 -9.26 21.32 -24.80
C THR A 211 -9.23 22.23 -26.01
N SER A 212 -9.65 21.71 -27.15
CA SER A 212 -9.84 22.49 -28.38
C SER A 212 -11.07 23.41 -28.31
N VAL A 213 -11.80 23.41 -27.19
CA VAL A 213 -13.01 24.22 -27.00
C VAL A 213 -12.61 25.69 -26.90
N GLY A 214 -13.24 26.51 -27.72
CA GLY A 214 -13.08 27.95 -27.72
C GLY A 214 -13.18 28.52 -29.13
N TYR A 215 -13.17 29.84 -29.23
CA TYR A 215 -13.33 30.55 -30.50
C TYR A 215 -12.30 31.68 -30.64
N GLY A 216 -12.10 32.15 -31.87
CA GLY A 216 -11.19 33.25 -32.19
C GLY A 216 -9.76 32.97 -31.69
N ALA A 217 -9.35 33.69 -30.66
CA ALA A 217 -8.00 33.63 -30.09
C ALA A 217 -7.68 32.32 -29.34
N SER A 218 -8.62 31.38 -29.20
CA SER A 218 -8.31 30.05 -28.63
C SER A 218 -7.40 29.21 -29.55
N PHE A 219 -7.46 29.44 -30.88
CA PHE A 219 -6.68 28.73 -31.90
C PHE A 219 -6.72 27.20 -31.74
N GLY A 220 -7.91 26.63 -31.54
CA GLY A 220 -8.07 25.18 -31.37
C GLY A 220 -7.40 24.63 -30.11
N GLY A 221 -7.38 25.41 -29.03
CA GLY A 221 -6.80 25.02 -27.74
C GLY A 221 -5.33 25.44 -27.54
N VAL A 222 -4.67 26.01 -28.55
CA VAL A 222 -3.28 26.49 -28.42
C VAL A 222 -3.16 27.58 -27.34
N ALA A 223 -4.14 28.47 -27.22
CA ALA A 223 -4.13 29.47 -26.15
C ALA A 223 -4.21 28.83 -24.76
N ALA A 224 -5.13 27.88 -24.56
CA ALA A 224 -5.26 27.13 -23.32
C ALA A 224 -3.97 26.37 -22.99
N LEU A 225 -3.38 25.68 -23.97
CA LEU A 225 -2.11 24.96 -23.83
C LEU A 225 -0.98 25.88 -23.34
N LEU A 226 -0.77 27.01 -24.02
CA LEU A 226 0.29 27.96 -23.67
C LEU A 226 0.02 28.63 -22.30
N ALA A 227 -1.24 28.93 -21.98
CA ALA A 227 -1.60 29.49 -20.68
C ALA A 227 -1.36 28.50 -19.53
N MET A 228 -1.74 27.23 -19.71
CA MET A 228 -1.50 26.17 -18.73
C MET A 228 0.00 25.89 -18.56
N LEU A 229 0.79 25.90 -19.63
CA LEU A 229 2.25 25.70 -19.59
C LEU A 229 2.97 26.86 -18.88
N ASN A 230 2.47 28.08 -19.05
CA ASN A 230 3.02 29.28 -18.40
C ASN A 230 2.44 29.52 -17.00
N SER A 231 1.65 28.60 -16.45
CA SER A 231 1.07 28.75 -15.12
C SER A 231 2.18 28.80 -14.06
N CYS A 232 2.08 29.75 -13.12
CA CYS A 232 3.02 29.86 -11.99
C CYS A 232 2.74 28.85 -10.87
N ALA A 233 1.67 28.05 -10.97
CA ALA A 233 1.35 27.04 -9.97
C ALA A 233 2.28 25.84 -10.10
N SER A 234 3.22 25.70 -9.16
CA SER A 234 4.32 24.71 -9.21
C SER A 234 3.88 23.25 -9.32
N GLY A 235 2.64 22.93 -8.96
CA GLY A 235 2.09 21.56 -9.02
C GLY A 235 1.44 21.19 -10.36
N VAL A 236 1.43 22.08 -11.36
CA VAL A 236 0.73 21.87 -12.64
C VAL A 236 1.65 21.25 -13.68
N SER A 237 1.21 20.13 -14.27
CA SER A 237 1.81 19.50 -15.46
C SER A 237 0.79 19.44 -16.58
N VAL A 238 1.20 19.68 -17.82
CA VAL A 238 0.28 19.85 -18.96
C VAL A 238 0.40 18.69 -19.94
N VAL A 239 -0.73 18.17 -20.42
CA VAL A 239 -0.78 17.18 -21.50
C VAL A 239 -1.17 17.83 -22.84
N ASN A 240 -1.10 17.07 -23.92
CA ASN A 240 -1.57 17.52 -25.23
C ASN A 240 -3.04 17.94 -25.22
N ILE A 241 -3.41 18.76 -26.21
CA ILE A 241 -4.80 19.19 -26.44
C ILE A 241 -5.69 17.96 -26.65
N ASP A 242 -6.83 17.93 -25.97
CA ASP A 242 -7.83 16.86 -26.02
C ASP A 242 -7.27 15.48 -25.62
N ASN A 243 -6.29 15.44 -24.72
CA ASN A 243 -5.67 14.20 -24.27
C ASN A 243 -6.18 13.79 -22.88
N GLY A 244 -7.50 13.57 -22.76
CA GLY A 244 -8.11 13.06 -21.54
C GLY A 244 -7.55 11.69 -21.16
N PHE A 245 -7.31 10.82 -22.14
CA PHE A 245 -6.68 9.52 -21.95
C PHE A 245 -5.32 9.64 -21.24
N GLY A 246 -4.41 10.45 -21.79
CA GLY A 246 -3.07 10.63 -21.22
C GLY A 246 -3.09 11.25 -19.83
N ALA A 247 -4.08 12.10 -19.55
CA ALA A 247 -4.28 12.68 -18.22
C ALA A 247 -4.80 11.65 -17.21
N GLY A 248 -5.83 10.89 -17.56
CA GLY A 248 -6.37 9.82 -16.71
C GLY A 248 -5.33 8.73 -16.41
N TYR A 249 -4.54 8.34 -17.42
CA TYR A 249 -3.44 7.39 -17.25
C TYR A 249 -2.36 7.91 -16.29
N GLN A 250 -1.91 9.15 -16.47
CA GLN A 250 -0.91 9.75 -15.58
C GLN A 250 -1.44 9.97 -14.17
N ALA A 251 -2.70 10.38 -14.02
CA ALA A 251 -3.34 10.53 -12.71
C ALA A 251 -3.39 9.20 -11.97
N HIS A 252 -3.77 8.11 -12.66
CA HIS A 252 -3.69 6.75 -12.11
C HIS A 252 -2.25 6.41 -11.68
N MET A 253 -1.26 6.68 -12.53
CA MET A 253 0.14 6.40 -12.20
C MET A 253 0.63 7.19 -10.97
N ILE A 254 0.23 8.45 -10.81
CA ILE A 254 0.57 9.29 -9.64
C ILE A 254 -0.12 8.77 -8.38
N GLU A 255 -1.41 8.46 -8.47
CA GLU A 255 -2.17 7.86 -7.37
C GLU A 255 -1.53 6.53 -6.94
N ARG A 256 -1.06 5.73 -7.90
CA ARG A 256 -0.26 4.52 -7.62
C ARG A 256 1.13 4.80 -7.06
N ALA A 257 1.81 5.82 -7.56
CA ALA A 257 3.19 6.16 -7.16
C ALA A 257 3.26 6.70 -5.73
N GLY A 258 2.23 7.41 -5.26
CA GLY A 258 2.05 7.72 -3.84
C GLY A 258 2.07 6.49 -2.94
N SER A 259 1.93 5.30 -3.52
CA SER A 259 2.06 4.00 -2.86
C SER A 259 3.31 3.23 -3.24
N ARG A 260 4.07 3.59 -4.29
CA ARG A 260 5.30 2.87 -4.68
C ARG A 260 6.49 3.13 -3.74
N HIS A 261 6.43 4.17 -2.92
CA HIS A 261 7.31 4.29 -1.74
C HIS A 261 6.78 3.53 -0.50
N GLY A 262 5.67 2.79 -0.64
CA GLY A 262 5.18 1.78 0.29
C GLY A 262 4.94 0.40 -0.35
N GLU A 263 5.33 0.19 -1.62
CA GLU A 263 5.24 -1.09 -2.34
C GLU A 263 6.67 -1.61 -2.64
N GLY A 264 7.45 -1.78 -1.58
CA GLY A 264 8.41 -2.87 -1.47
C GLY A 264 7.76 -3.90 -0.55
N GLU A 265 7.27 -5.01 -1.11
CA GLU A 265 6.46 -6.04 -0.44
C GLU A 265 5.10 -5.54 0.14
N PRO A 266 4.06 -6.39 0.17
CA PRO A 266 2.78 -6.02 0.77
C PRO A 266 3.03 -5.64 2.24
N ASP A 267 2.58 -4.44 2.64
CA ASP A 267 2.60 -3.93 4.02
C ASP A 267 1.85 -4.89 4.95
N VAL A 268 2.57 -5.92 5.37
CA VAL A 268 2.41 -6.57 6.65
C VAL A 268 2.66 -5.44 7.62
N LYS A 269 1.61 -4.73 8.08
CA LYS A 269 1.68 -3.67 9.11
C LYS A 269 2.87 -3.95 10.03
N THR A 270 3.98 -3.24 9.83
CA THR A 270 5.26 -3.56 10.48
C THR A 270 5.53 -2.53 11.56
N LEU A 271 5.58 -2.97 12.81
CA LEU A 271 6.05 -2.15 13.93
C LEU A 271 7.59 -2.09 13.88
N ARG A 272 8.16 -0.93 14.20
CA ARG A 272 9.62 -0.73 14.23
C ARG A 272 10.05 -0.32 15.62
N TRP A 273 10.95 -1.07 16.22
CA TRP A 273 11.58 -0.71 17.49
C TRP A 273 13.02 -0.25 17.28
N ASN A 274 13.35 0.94 17.78
CA ASN A 274 14.71 1.47 17.75
C ASN A 274 15.41 1.15 19.07
N LEU A 275 16.21 0.09 19.04
CA LEU A 275 16.93 -0.44 20.19
C LEU A 275 18.38 0.03 20.29
N ALA A 276 18.81 0.96 19.41
CA ALA A 276 20.22 1.32 19.23
C ALA A 276 20.82 2.06 20.45
N GLU A 277 20.02 2.85 21.15
CA GLU A 277 20.45 3.59 22.35
C GLU A 277 19.92 2.97 23.64
N ASN A 278 18.72 2.40 23.59
CA ASN A 278 18.04 1.86 24.76
C ASN A 278 17.12 0.72 24.31
N ALA A 279 17.14 -0.41 24.98
CA ALA A 279 16.31 -1.58 24.70
C ALA A 279 15.49 -1.96 25.95
N THR A 280 15.08 -0.96 26.74
CA THR A 280 14.23 -1.12 27.92
C THR A 280 12.77 -1.21 27.52
N ARG A 281 11.95 -1.79 28.40
CA ARG A 281 10.49 -1.87 28.22
C ARG A 281 9.83 -0.50 27.94
N ASN A 282 10.33 0.57 28.56
CA ASN A 282 9.80 1.93 28.31
C ASN A 282 10.11 2.39 26.88
N GLN A 283 11.27 2.01 26.32
CA GLN A 283 11.57 2.24 24.91
C GLN A 283 10.58 1.47 24.02
N LEU A 284 10.40 0.17 24.27
CA LEU A 284 9.48 -0.67 23.48
C LEU A 284 8.06 -0.10 23.48
N LEU A 285 7.56 0.30 24.65
CA LEU A 285 6.25 0.94 24.77
C LEU A 285 6.22 2.29 24.05
N GLY A 286 7.25 3.12 24.21
CA GLY A 286 7.35 4.43 23.56
C GLY A 286 7.29 4.33 22.04
N ASP A 287 8.13 3.46 21.45
CA ASP A 287 8.17 3.22 20.01
C ASP A 287 6.84 2.67 19.48
N THR A 288 6.19 1.79 20.24
CA THR A 288 4.86 1.26 19.89
C THR A 288 3.79 2.34 19.91
N LEU A 289 3.79 3.20 20.93
CA LEU A 289 2.82 4.29 21.08
C LEU A 289 2.98 5.37 20.00
N LEU A 290 4.19 5.61 19.50
CA LEU A 290 4.43 6.56 18.39
C LEU A 290 3.69 6.16 17.10
N GLN A 291 3.33 4.89 16.95
CA GLN A 291 2.60 4.37 15.79
C GLN A 291 1.09 4.28 16.02
N LEU A 292 0.62 4.74 17.18
CA LEU A 292 -0.79 4.76 17.57
C LEU A 292 -1.29 6.21 17.67
N PRO A 293 -2.61 6.46 17.53
CA PRO A 293 -3.17 7.78 17.76
C PRO A 293 -2.82 8.33 19.16
N PRO A 294 -2.60 9.65 19.33
CA PRO A 294 -2.14 10.25 20.60
C PRO A 294 -2.97 9.87 21.84
N ASP A 295 -4.29 9.72 21.68
CA ASP A 295 -5.22 9.41 22.78
C ASP A 295 -5.21 7.93 23.19
N THR A 296 -4.39 7.10 22.54
CA THR A 296 -4.38 5.65 22.77
C THR A 296 -3.72 5.28 24.08
N ARG A 297 -2.71 6.03 24.52
CA ARG A 297 -1.98 5.75 25.77
C ARG A 297 -2.91 5.68 26.98
N GLN A 298 -3.76 6.68 27.17
CA GLN A 298 -4.67 6.74 28.31
C GLN A 298 -5.68 5.58 28.29
N ARG A 299 -6.14 5.17 27.10
CA ARG A 299 -7.03 4.01 26.94
C ARG A 299 -6.34 2.70 27.30
N LEU A 300 -5.09 2.52 26.89
CA LEU A 300 -4.31 1.32 27.21
C LEU A 300 -3.96 1.24 28.71
N GLU A 301 -3.61 2.37 29.33
CA GLU A 301 -3.37 2.44 30.77
C GLU A 301 -4.63 2.07 31.56
N ALA A 302 -5.79 2.64 31.18
CA ALA A 302 -7.08 2.29 31.79
C ALA A 302 -7.45 0.81 31.58
N ALA A 303 -7.14 0.24 30.40
CA ALA A 303 -7.36 -1.18 30.13
C ALA A 303 -6.44 -2.08 30.98
N ALA A 304 -5.17 -1.70 31.15
CA ALA A 304 -4.23 -2.42 31.99
C ALA A 304 -4.65 -2.39 33.48
N ASP A 305 -5.20 -1.28 33.95
CA ASP A 305 -5.74 -1.16 35.32
C ASP A 305 -7.02 -2.02 35.50
N ALA A 306 -7.89 -2.03 34.49
CA ALA A 306 -9.11 -2.84 34.50
C ALA A 306 -8.85 -4.35 34.33
N ALA A 307 -7.66 -4.75 33.85
CA ALA A 307 -7.32 -6.16 33.61
C ALA A 307 -7.19 -6.99 34.90
N GLY A 308 -7.01 -6.34 36.06
CA GLY A 308 -7.05 -7.00 37.37
C GLY A 308 -5.73 -7.64 37.82
N VAL A 309 -4.58 -7.05 37.48
CA VAL A 309 -3.26 -7.54 37.97
C VAL A 309 -3.18 -7.32 39.49
N PRO A 310 -3.01 -8.38 40.31
CA PRO A 310 -2.93 -8.25 41.77
C PRO A 310 -1.65 -7.54 42.20
N ASP A 311 -1.77 -6.63 43.16
CA ASP A 311 -0.62 -5.94 43.79
C ASP A 311 0.01 -6.84 44.87
N ARG A 312 0.73 -7.88 44.43
CA ARG A 312 1.46 -8.82 45.28
C ARG A 312 2.70 -9.36 44.57
N HIS A 313 3.62 -9.92 45.34
CA HIS A 313 4.77 -10.66 44.82
C HIS A 313 4.39 -12.11 44.51
N HIS A 314 4.85 -12.62 43.36
CA HIS A 314 4.68 -13.99 42.92
C HIS A 314 6.03 -14.73 43.01
N HIS A 315 6.06 -15.88 43.66
CA HIS A 315 7.31 -16.55 44.05
C HIS A 315 7.83 -17.53 42.99
N ASP A 316 6.94 -18.01 42.12
CA ASP A 316 7.25 -18.98 41.08
C ASP A 316 6.46 -18.69 39.79
N ILE A 317 6.82 -19.39 38.72
CA ILE A 317 6.17 -19.26 37.41
C ILE A 317 4.72 -19.75 37.41
N GLY A 318 4.37 -20.71 38.26
CA GLY A 318 3.00 -21.21 38.39
C GLY A 318 2.05 -20.11 38.89
N GLU A 319 2.46 -19.37 39.92
CA GLU A 319 1.71 -18.23 40.45
C GLU A 319 1.55 -17.12 39.40
N VAL A 320 2.59 -16.82 38.62
CA VAL A 320 2.54 -15.81 37.56
C VAL A 320 1.61 -16.23 36.43
N LEU A 321 1.71 -17.48 35.95
CA LEU A 321 0.84 -18.00 34.88
C LEU A 321 -0.62 -18.05 35.33
N ALA A 322 -0.89 -18.44 36.58
CA ALA A 322 -2.24 -18.40 37.14
C ALA A 322 -2.81 -16.97 37.19
N THR A 323 -2.00 -15.98 37.54
CA THR A 323 -2.37 -14.57 37.47
C THR A 323 -2.68 -14.14 36.04
N ILE A 324 -1.82 -14.49 35.06
CA ILE A 324 -2.02 -14.17 33.63
C ILE A 324 -3.32 -14.79 33.09
N ASP A 325 -3.61 -16.04 33.46
CA ASP A 325 -4.82 -16.74 33.04
C ASP A 325 -6.10 -16.08 33.56
N GLY A 326 -6.04 -15.41 34.72
CA GLY A 326 -7.14 -14.67 35.32
C GLY A 326 -7.36 -13.25 34.77
N LEU A 327 -6.47 -12.71 33.93
CA LEU A 327 -6.58 -11.34 33.44
C LEU A 327 -7.75 -11.15 32.47
N ALA A 328 -8.45 -10.01 32.62
CA ALA A 328 -9.54 -9.60 31.73
C ALA A 328 -9.01 -8.99 30.42
N VAL A 329 -8.38 -9.83 29.60
CA VAL A 329 -7.69 -9.46 28.35
C VAL A 329 -8.06 -10.42 27.21
N SER A 330 -7.69 -10.06 25.98
CA SER A 330 -7.89 -10.94 24.82
C SER A 330 -7.06 -12.24 24.94
N PRO A 331 -7.45 -13.32 24.24
CA PRO A 331 -6.63 -14.52 24.16
C PRO A 331 -5.22 -14.26 23.61
N ALA A 332 -5.09 -13.41 22.59
CA ALA A 332 -3.79 -13.10 21.98
C ALA A 332 -2.84 -12.41 22.97
N VAL A 333 -3.33 -11.42 23.73
CA VAL A 333 -2.53 -10.75 24.77
C VAL A 333 -2.13 -11.73 25.86
N ARG A 334 -3.03 -12.62 26.29
CA ARG A 334 -2.74 -13.66 27.28
C ARG A 334 -1.63 -14.59 26.79
N ASP A 335 -1.71 -15.05 25.55
CA ASP A 335 -0.73 -15.96 24.95
C ASP A 335 0.66 -15.30 24.84
N HIS A 336 0.73 -14.03 24.43
CA HIS A 336 1.96 -13.26 24.43
C HIS A 336 2.57 -13.14 25.83
N MET A 337 1.77 -12.81 26.84
CA MET A 337 2.25 -12.73 28.22
C MET A 337 2.79 -14.08 28.72
N ARG A 338 2.09 -15.18 28.45
CA ARG A 338 2.55 -16.53 28.83
C ARG A 338 3.90 -16.86 28.19
N ALA A 339 4.06 -16.58 26.90
CA ALA A 339 5.30 -16.84 26.17
C ALA A 339 6.48 -16.02 26.75
N ILE A 340 6.28 -14.71 26.97
CA ILE A 340 7.30 -13.82 27.56
C ILE A 340 7.73 -14.31 28.95
N TYR A 341 6.77 -14.66 29.81
CA TYR A 341 7.09 -15.14 31.15
C TYR A 341 7.71 -16.54 31.18
N THR A 342 7.40 -17.38 30.19
CA THR A 342 8.08 -18.67 30.02
C THR A 342 9.54 -18.47 29.64
N ILE A 343 9.83 -17.57 28.69
CA ILE A 343 11.21 -17.19 28.32
C ILE A 343 11.99 -16.69 29.53
N LEU A 344 11.35 -15.86 30.37
CA LEU A 344 11.96 -15.37 31.61
C LEU A 344 12.25 -16.49 32.59
N ALA A 345 11.29 -17.40 32.82
CA ALA A 345 11.46 -18.53 33.73
C ALA A 345 12.63 -19.43 33.31
N GLU A 346 12.76 -19.71 32.01
CA GLU A 346 13.86 -20.48 31.42
C GLU A 346 15.21 -19.78 31.63
N ALA A 347 15.27 -18.46 31.44
CA ALA A 347 16.49 -17.68 31.59
C ALA A 347 16.95 -17.59 33.05
N GLU A 348 16.02 -17.40 33.98
CA GLU A 348 16.30 -17.40 35.42
C GLU A 348 16.74 -18.80 35.89
N ALA A 349 16.08 -19.86 35.42
CA ALA A 349 16.47 -21.25 35.70
C ALA A 349 17.92 -21.52 35.26
N ALA A 350 18.28 -21.07 34.06
CA ALA A 350 19.63 -21.19 33.53
C ALA A 350 20.66 -20.39 34.35
N ALA A 351 20.31 -19.17 34.80
CA ALA A 351 21.16 -18.35 35.65
C ALA A 351 21.40 -18.98 37.04
N HIS A 352 20.41 -19.70 37.57
CA HIS A 352 20.48 -20.36 38.87
C HIS A 352 20.94 -21.83 38.81
N GLY A 353 21.04 -22.42 37.62
CA GLY A 353 21.42 -23.82 37.44
C GLY A 353 20.39 -24.81 37.99
N CYS A 354 19.10 -24.45 37.98
CA CYS A 354 18.00 -25.30 38.47
C CYS A 354 17.00 -25.65 37.36
N ALA A 355 16.02 -26.51 37.66
CA ALA A 355 14.89 -26.77 36.77
C ALA A 355 13.91 -25.59 36.79
N VAL A 356 13.19 -25.35 35.69
CA VAL A 356 12.26 -24.21 35.54
C VAL A 356 11.15 -24.21 36.61
N GLU A 357 10.70 -25.39 37.01
CA GLU A 357 9.69 -25.58 38.05
C GLU A 357 10.21 -25.27 39.46
N GLN A 358 11.53 -25.17 39.63
CA GLN A 358 12.23 -24.87 40.89
C GLN A 358 12.75 -23.43 40.93
N THR A 359 12.46 -22.62 39.90
CA THR A 359 12.91 -21.24 39.82
C THR A 359 12.13 -20.35 40.78
N HIS A 360 12.85 -19.64 41.66
CA HIS A 360 12.27 -18.64 42.54
C HIS A 360 12.46 -17.23 41.95
N PHE A 361 11.36 -16.50 41.76
CA PHE A 361 11.41 -15.14 41.24
C PHE A 361 11.62 -14.13 42.36
N HIS A 362 12.80 -13.53 42.39
CA HIS A 362 13.10 -12.42 43.32
C HIS A 362 12.66 -11.07 42.76
N GLU A 363 12.76 -10.91 41.44
CA GLU A 363 12.48 -9.63 40.79
C GLU A 363 11.33 -9.77 39.79
N VAL A 364 11.34 -10.77 38.91
CA VAL A 364 10.38 -10.89 37.81
C VAL A 364 8.91 -11.06 38.25
N GLY A 365 8.66 -11.54 39.46
CA GLY A 365 7.32 -11.85 40.01
C GLY A 365 6.52 -10.68 40.61
N ASP A 366 7.06 -9.46 40.60
CA ASP A 366 6.33 -8.28 41.09
C ASP A 366 5.11 -7.96 40.19
N GLY A 367 3.93 -7.79 40.78
CA GLY A 367 2.71 -7.38 40.09
C GLY A 367 2.88 -6.11 39.24
N SER A 368 3.74 -5.18 39.66
CA SER A 368 4.08 -3.99 38.88
C SER A 368 4.76 -4.33 37.54
N ARG A 369 5.62 -5.37 37.52
CA ARG A 369 6.28 -5.86 36.30
C ARG A 369 5.30 -6.58 35.39
N ILE A 370 4.38 -7.37 35.95
CA ILE A 370 3.28 -8.01 35.19
C ILE A 370 2.42 -6.97 34.49
N ARG A 371 1.98 -5.93 35.22
CA ARG A 371 1.18 -4.83 34.66
C ARG A 371 1.91 -4.12 33.52
N ASN A 372 3.20 -3.88 33.66
CA ASN A 372 3.95 -3.21 32.61
C ASN A 372 4.17 -4.09 31.37
N THR A 373 4.35 -5.41 31.54
CA THR A 373 4.40 -6.36 30.43
C THR A 373 3.06 -6.42 29.69
N LEU A 374 1.97 -6.44 30.45
CA LEU A 374 0.62 -6.35 29.91
C LEU A 374 0.44 -5.09 29.05
N LEU A 375 0.91 -3.93 29.52
CA LEU A 375 0.76 -2.67 28.80
C LEU A 375 1.44 -2.69 27.42
N VAL A 376 2.63 -3.31 27.31
CA VAL A 376 3.30 -3.50 26.01
C VAL A 376 2.51 -4.46 25.12
N CYS A 377 2.02 -5.58 25.67
CA CYS A 377 1.23 -6.55 24.89
C CYS A 377 -0.07 -5.94 24.35
N LEU A 378 -0.77 -5.14 25.18
CA LEU A 378 -1.95 -4.39 24.77
C LEU A 378 -1.61 -3.33 23.70
N ALA A 379 -0.48 -2.64 23.84
CA ALA A 379 -0.03 -1.67 22.84
C ALA A 379 0.26 -2.35 21.50
N VAL A 380 0.97 -3.48 21.51
CA VAL A 380 1.26 -4.27 20.31
C VAL A 380 -0.04 -4.76 19.67
N GLU A 381 -0.97 -5.33 20.43
CA GLU A 381 -2.28 -5.74 19.90
C GLU A 381 -3.04 -4.58 19.26
N ALA A 382 -3.05 -3.40 19.91
CA ALA A 382 -3.76 -2.23 19.42
C ALA A 382 -3.24 -1.71 18.07
N THR A 383 -1.97 -1.99 17.72
CA THR A 383 -1.44 -1.64 16.39
C THR A 383 -2.04 -2.50 15.27
N GLY A 384 -2.45 -3.73 15.59
CA GLY A 384 -2.84 -4.74 14.62
C GLY A 384 -1.72 -5.11 13.65
N VAL A 385 -0.46 -4.92 14.05
CA VAL A 385 0.72 -5.28 13.27
C VAL A 385 0.83 -6.79 13.12
N LYS A 386 1.36 -7.20 11.97
CA LYS A 386 1.62 -8.61 11.68
C LYS A 386 3.09 -8.97 11.76
N ARG A 387 3.94 -7.94 11.85
CA ARG A 387 5.39 -8.07 11.92
C ARG A 387 5.98 -6.98 12.80
N ILE A 388 7.04 -7.30 13.54
CA ILE A 388 7.82 -6.34 14.31
C ILE A 388 9.28 -6.51 13.90
N VAL A 389 9.89 -5.42 13.43
CA VAL A 389 11.33 -5.37 13.14
C VAL A 389 12.03 -4.45 14.14
N ALA A 390 13.29 -4.73 14.43
CA ALA A 390 14.06 -3.93 15.39
C ALA A 390 15.49 -3.68 14.92
N THR A 391 16.07 -2.57 15.33
CA THR A 391 17.52 -2.39 15.15
C THR A 391 18.31 -3.31 16.08
N VAL A 392 19.61 -3.50 15.80
CA VAL A 392 20.54 -4.20 16.70
C VAL A 392 20.45 -3.62 18.12
N ALA A 393 20.30 -4.51 19.11
CA ALA A 393 19.91 -4.10 20.45
C ALA A 393 21.09 -3.65 21.33
N GLN A 394 20.89 -2.56 22.08
CA GLN A 394 21.85 -2.06 23.04
C GLN A 394 21.69 -2.74 24.41
N THR A 395 22.67 -3.52 24.84
CA THR A 395 22.68 -4.18 26.16
C THR A 395 23.09 -3.22 27.28
N GLY A 396 23.97 -2.28 26.96
CA GLY A 396 24.65 -1.43 27.93
C GLY A 396 25.90 -2.08 28.53
N GLN A 397 26.52 -1.39 29.49
CA GLN A 397 27.71 -1.85 30.23
C GLN A 397 27.79 -1.22 31.62
N GLY A 398 28.51 -1.88 32.52
CA GLY A 398 28.73 -1.47 33.91
C GLY A 398 28.24 -2.52 34.90
N GLU A 399 27.79 -2.07 36.06
CA GLU A 399 27.25 -2.91 37.12
C GLU A 399 25.85 -2.43 37.51
N VAL A 400 25.00 -3.35 37.96
CA VAL A 400 23.65 -3.09 38.47
C VAL A 400 23.49 -3.72 39.86
N GLU A 401 22.88 -2.98 40.79
CA GLU A 401 22.47 -3.52 42.08
C GLU A 401 21.08 -4.15 41.98
N CYS A 402 20.98 -5.40 42.42
CA CYS A 402 19.76 -6.19 42.38
C CYS A 402 19.64 -7.05 43.64
N ALA A 403 18.56 -7.83 43.77
CA ALA A 403 18.33 -8.75 44.90
C ALA A 403 19.45 -9.81 45.06
N HIS A 404 20.23 -10.04 44.01
CA HIS A 404 21.38 -10.95 43.98
C HIS A 404 22.72 -10.24 44.26
N GLY A 405 22.68 -8.98 44.71
CA GLY A 405 23.85 -8.13 44.89
C GLY A 405 24.23 -7.40 43.60
N THR A 406 25.51 -7.07 43.47
CA THR A 406 26.04 -6.35 42.31
C THR A 406 26.35 -7.32 41.17
N LEU A 407 25.71 -7.14 40.01
CA LEU A 407 25.90 -7.95 38.82
C LEU A 407 26.48 -7.13 37.67
N SER A 408 27.27 -7.77 36.81
CA SER A 408 27.71 -7.17 35.55
C SER A 408 26.53 -6.95 34.60
N ILE A 409 26.59 -5.89 33.79
CA ILE A 409 25.65 -5.66 32.69
C ILE A 409 26.27 -6.22 31.40
N PRO A 410 25.55 -7.06 30.63
CA PRO A 410 24.20 -7.57 30.90
C PRO A 410 24.15 -8.60 32.05
N ALA A 411 23.06 -8.56 32.84
CA ALA A 411 22.83 -9.53 33.91
C ALA A 411 22.75 -10.97 33.38
N PRO A 412 22.97 -12.02 34.21
CA PRO A 412 23.00 -13.42 33.76
C PRO A 412 21.74 -13.86 33.02
N ALA A 413 20.55 -13.52 33.51
CA ALA A 413 19.28 -13.84 32.85
C ALA A 413 19.15 -13.12 31.49
N THR A 414 19.50 -11.83 31.41
CA THR A 414 19.54 -11.08 30.15
C THR A 414 20.49 -11.73 29.15
N SER A 415 21.68 -12.13 29.60
CA SER A 415 22.70 -12.80 28.76
C SER A 415 22.18 -14.14 28.22
N ALA A 416 21.50 -14.92 29.05
CA ALA A 416 20.90 -16.19 28.65
C ALA A 416 19.82 -16.00 27.56
N ILE A 417 19.02 -14.93 27.64
CA ILE A 417 18.02 -14.60 26.61
C ILE A 417 18.68 -14.13 25.32
N ILE A 418 19.69 -13.24 25.41
CA ILE A 418 20.43 -12.75 24.24
C ILE A 418 21.05 -13.91 23.44
N ALA A 419 21.62 -14.90 24.15
CA ALA A 419 22.22 -16.08 23.54
C ALA A 419 21.25 -16.93 22.70
N ARG A 420 19.93 -16.70 22.81
CA ARG A 420 18.90 -17.36 22.00
C ARG A 420 18.68 -16.72 20.63
N GLY A 421 19.41 -15.65 20.29
CA GLY A 421 19.44 -15.08 18.94
C GLY A 421 19.15 -13.59 18.84
N ILE A 422 19.28 -12.81 19.92
CA ILE A 422 19.15 -11.34 19.84
C ILE A 422 20.51 -10.75 19.41
N PRO A 423 20.64 -10.08 18.25
CA PRO A 423 21.86 -9.39 17.88
C PRO A 423 22.04 -8.16 18.76
N VAL A 424 23.27 -7.98 19.25
CA VAL A 424 23.62 -6.90 20.17
C VAL A 424 24.76 -6.05 19.62
N SER A 425 24.74 -4.76 19.96
CA SER A 425 25.74 -3.80 19.48
C SER A 425 27.11 -4.09 20.08
N GLU A 426 28.17 -4.11 19.25
CA GLU A 426 29.55 -4.19 19.71
C GLU A 426 29.95 -2.98 20.57
N ARG A 427 29.40 -1.79 20.23
CA ARG A 427 29.59 -0.58 21.03
C ARG A 427 28.52 -0.52 22.11
N THR A 428 28.94 -0.65 23.37
CA THR A 428 28.05 -0.58 24.53
C THR A 428 27.99 0.82 25.15
N LEU A 429 26.82 1.21 25.65
CA LEU A 429 26.59 2.49 26.33
C LEU A 429 26.54 2.32 27.86
N PRO A 430 26.93 3.33 28.66
CA PRO A 430 26.88 3.22 30.12
C PRO A 430 25.47 2.93 30.66
N GLY A 431 25.41 2.10 31.71
CA GLY A 431 24.19 1.74 32.42
C GLY A 431 23.44 0.56 31.79
N GLU A 432 22.41 0.05 32.49
CA GLU A 432 21.58 -1.05 31.97
C GLU A 432 20.67 -0.52 30.87
N ARG A 433 20.82 -1.04 29.65
CA ARG A 433 20.00 -0.66 28.49
C ARG A 433 19.05 -1.76 28.05
N MET A 434 19.21 -2.97 28.56
CA MET A 434 18.29 -4.08 28.34
C MET A 434 18.12 -4.84 29.65
N THR A 435 16.87 -4.98 30.10
CA THR A 435 16.53 -5.78 31.28
C THR A 435 16.14 -7.19 30.85
N PRO A 436 16.10 -8.18 31.77
CA PRO A 436 15.63 -9.52 31.41
C PRO A 436 14.23 -9.50 30.77
N THR A 437 13.31 -8.70 31.33
CA THR A 437 11.94 -8.55 30.81
C THR A 437 11.91 -7.98 29.40
N SER A 438 12.69 -6.95 29.11
CA SER A 438 12.69 -6.38 27.75
C SER A 438 13.41 -7.29 26.75
N ALA A 439 14.45 -8.02 27.16
CA ALA A 439 15.07 -9.06 26.33
C ALA A 439 14.05 -10.15 25.96
N ALA A 440 13.24 -10.61 26.91
CA ALA A 440 12.20 -11.60 26.66
C ALA A 440 11.12 -11.08 25.70
N MET A 441 10.72 -9.81 25.83
CA MET A 441 9.80 -9.17 24.87
C MET A 441 10.40 -9.08 23.47
N ILE A 442 11.66 -8.67 23.36
CA ILE A 442 12.36 -8.57 22.08
C ILE A 442 12.44 -9.95 21.41
N LEU A 443 12.86 -10.98 22.16
CA LEU A 443 12.93 -12.35 21.63
C LEU A 443 11.57 -12.89 21.17
N HIS A 444 10.50 -12.53 21.89
CA HIS A 444 9.15 -13.01 21.60
C HIS A 444 8.50 -12.29 20.42
N PHE A 445 8.67 -10.98 20.33
CA PHE A 445 7.93 -10.14 19.40
C PHE A 445 8.67 -9.84 18.09
N VAL A 446 10.01 -9.74 18.10
CA VAL A 446 10.78 -9.29 16.93
C VAL A 446 10.95 -10.43 15.94
N ASP A 447 10.46 -10.23 14.72
CA ASP A 447 10.56 -11.19 13.61
C ASP A 447 11.88 -11.05 12.84
N GLU A 448 12.43 -9.84 12.75
CA GLU A 448 13.68 -9.55 12.02
C GLU A 448 14.44 -8.38 12.66
N PHE A 449 15.77 -8.43 12.59
CA PHE A 449 16.65 -7.33 12.99
C PHE A 449 17.27 -6.65 11.76
N GLU A 450 17.22 -5.31 11.72
CA GLU A 450 17.71 -4.44 10.63
C GLU A 450 18.96 -3.64 11.01
#